data_AF-A0A809ZXX0-F1
#
_entry.id   AF-A0A809ZXX0-F1
#
_cell.length_a   1.000
_cell.length_b   1.000
_cell.length_c   1.000
_cell.angle_alpha   90.00
_cell.angle_beta   90.00
_cell.angle_gamma   90.00
#
_symmetry.space_group_name_H-M   'P 1'
#
loop_
_entity.id
_entity.type
_entity.pdbx_description
1 polymer ?
#
loop_
_entity_poly.entity_id
_entity_poly.type
_entity_poly.pdbx_seq_one_letter_code
_entity_poly.pdbx_strand_id
1 'polypeptide(L)' 'MDTLTKAKTKVSKTIAAVSEAELTLRLVEAIHGIKRPPGLSAEQALATMPEETQARWQKGARAAMTYWFECIQQMQQAH' A
#
# COMPACT_ATOMS: atom_id res chain seq x y z
N MET A 1 24.47 18.63 12.27
CA MET A 1 23.49 17.75 11.59
C MET A 1 22.13 18.00 12.19
N ASP A 2 21.28 18.70 11.44
CA ASP A 2 19.98 19.19 11.85
C ASP A 2 19.00 18.07 12.22
N THR A 3 18.19 18.34 13.25
CA THR A 3 17.14 17.46 13.77
C THR A 3 16.12 17.07 12.70
N LEU A 4 15.90 17.97 11.73
CA LEU A 4 15.09 17.76 10.53
C LEU A 4 15.66 16.69 9.59
N THR A 5 16.98 16.66 9.41
CA THR A 5 17.65 15.65 8.58
C THR A 5 17.49 14.26 9.21
N LYS A 6 17.64 14.15 10.53
CA LYS A 6 17.42 12.89 11.26
C LYS A 6 15.97 12.37 11.17
N ALA A 7 14.98 13.27 11.15
CA ALA A 7 13.57 12.91 11.00
C ALA A 7 13.27 12.37 9.59
N LYS A 8 13.74 13.06 8.53
CA LYS A 8 13.58 12.61 7.14
C LYS A 8 14.20 11.22 6.90
N THR A 9 15.37 10.94 7.47
CA THR A 9 16.04 9.62 7.34
C THR A 9 15.42 8.51 8.18
N LYS A 10 14.75 8.84 9.29
CA LYS A 10 14.04 7.83 10.12
C LYS A 10 12.72 7.40 9.50
N VAL A 11 11.92 8.35 8.98
CA VAL A 11 10.61 8.04 8.37
C VAL A 11 10.78 7.18 7.10
N SER A 12 11.79 7.48 6.29
CA SER A 12 12.09 6.73 5.07
C SER A 12 12.66 5.32 5.30
N LYS A 13 13.10 4.99 6.53
CA LYS A 13 13.57 3.64 6.89
C LYS A 13 12.48 2.73 7.50
N THR A 14 11.31 3.26 7.84
CA THR A 14 10.31 2.51 8.62
C THR A 14 9.07 2.10 7.82
N ILE A 15 8.88 2.61 6.60
CA ILE A 15 7.83 2.10 5.71
C ILE A 15 8.39 0.87 5.00
N ALA A 16 8.14 -0.32 5.58
CA ALA A 16 8.32 -1.56 4.84
C ALA A 16 7.54 -1.46 3.52
N ALA A 17 8.16 -1.82 2.40
CA ALA A 17 7.50 -1.83 1.11
C ALA A 17 6.27 -2.76 1.20
N VAL A 18 5.08 -2.17 1.23
CA VAL A 18 3.82 -2.92 1.20
C VAL A 18 3.62 -3.40 -0.23
N SER A 19 3.39 -4.70 -0.43
CA SER A 19 3.12 -5.24 -1.77
C SER A 19 1.77 -4.73 -2.28
N GLU A 20 1.58 -4.69 -3.60
CA GLU A 20 0.29 -4.37 -4.20
C GLU A 20 -0.83 -5.28 -3.66
N ALA A 21 -0.54 -6.57 -3.46
CA ALA A 21 -1.50 -7.53 -2.93
C ALA A 21 -1.91 -7.20 -1.48
N GLU A 22 -0.95 -6.81 -0.64
CA GLU A 22 -1.20 -6.41 0.75
C GLU A 22 -2.10 -5.17 0.80
N LEU A 23 -1.81 -4.15 -0.01
CA LEU A 23 -2.66 -2.96 -0.10
C LEU A 23 -4.06 -3.30 -0.66
N THR A 24 -4.13 -4.15 -1.67
CA THR A 24 -5.38 -4.61 -2.28
C THR A 24 -6.30 -5.23 -1.24
N LEU A 25 -5.79 -6.19 -0.44
CA LEU A 25 -6.59 -6.84 0.59
C LEU A 25 -6.98 -5.90 1.74
N ARG A 26 -6.13 -4.92 2.09
CA ARG A 26 -6.51 -3.91 3.09
C ARG A 26 -7.64 -3.01 2.60
N LEU A 27 -7.64 -2.65 1.31
CA LEU A 27 -8.75 -1.89 0.72
C LEU A 27 -10.05 -2.70 0.71
N VAL A 28 -9.97 -3.97 0.33
CA VAL A 28 -11.10 -4.90 0.35
C VAL A 28 -11.68 -5.04 1.77
N GLU A 29 -10.82 -5.26 2.76
CA GLU A 29 -11.24 -5.36 4.17
C GLU A 29 -11.86 -4.06 4.66
N ALA A 30 -11.25 -2.91 4.36
CA ALA A 30 -11.75 -1.62 4.80
C ALA A 30 -13.11 -1.25 4.21
N ILE A 31 -13.36 -1.61 2.94
CA ILE A 31 -14.57 -1.19 2.22
C ILE A 31 -15.70 -2.23 2.35
N HIS A 32 -15.36 -3.52 2.36
CA HIS A 32 -16.34 -4.60 2.34
C HIS A 32 -16.36 -5.44 3.63
N GLY A 33 -15.45 -5.21 4.57
CA GLY A 33 -15.34 -6.03 5.80
C GLY A 33 -14.88 -7.46 5.55
N ILE A 34 -14.42 -7.78 4.33
CA ILE A 34 -13.95 -9.13 3.97
C ILE A 34 -12.52 -9.28 4.47
N LYS A 35 -12.35 -10.09 5.50
CA LYS A 35 -11.04 -10.35 6.11
C LYS A 35 -10.23 -11.34 5.30
N ARG A 36 -8.91 -11.17 5.34
CA ARG A 36 -7.97 -12.16 4.82
C ARG A 36 -8.15 -13.50 5.57
N PRO A 37 -8.25 -14.64 4.86
CA PRO A 37 -8.23 -15.94 5.50
C PRO A 37 -6.95 -16.15 6.32
N PRO A 38 -7.03 -16.77 7.51
CA PRO A 38 -5.86 -17.00 8.35
C PRO A 38 -4.89 -17.97 7.66
N GLY A 39 -3.58 -17.73 7.83
CA GLY A 39 -2.54 -18.60 7.30
C GLY A 39 -2.17 -18.41 5.82
N LEU A 40 -2.88 -17.55 5.09
CA LEU A 40 -2.53 -17.20 3.70
C LEU A 40 -1.69 -15.93 3.62
N SER A 41 -0.72 -15.92 2.70
CA SER A 41 -0.07 -14.68 2.26
C SER A 41 -1.07 -13.76 1.56
N ALA A 42 -0.74 -12.49 1.37
CA ALA A 42 -1.61 -11.56 0.65
C ALA A 42 -1.83 -11.99 -0.81
N GLU A 43 -0.78 -12.48 -1.47
CA GLU A 43 -0.83 -12.97 -2.84
C GLU A 43 -1.71 -14.23 -2.94
N GLN A 44 -1.54 -15.17 -2.00
CA GLN A 44 -2.36 -16.38 -1.94
C GLN A 44 -3.83 -16.07 -1.68
N ALA A 45 -4.12 -15.20 -0.70
CA ALA A 45 -5.49 -14.81 -0.40
C ALA A 45 -6.14 -14.03 -1.55
N LEU A 46 -5.39 -13.15 -2.22
CA LEU A 46 -5.90 -12.42 -3.38
C LEU A 46 -6.21 -13.37 -4.55
N ALA A 47 -5.40 -14.41 -4.77
CA ALA A 47 -5.62 -15.43 -5.79
C ALA A 47 -6.87 -16.30 -5.54
N THR A 48 -7.40 -16.31 -4.31
CA THR A 48 -8.68 -16.99 -4.00
C THR A 48 -9.92 -16.15 -4.33
N MET A 49 -9.74 -14.87 -4.63
CA MET A 49 -10.84 -13.98 -4.99
C MET A 49 -11.22 -14.16 -6.47
N PRO A 50 -12.49 -13.87 -6.86
CA PRO A 50 -12.87 -13.85 -8.28
C PRO A 50 -11.99 -12.89 -9.07
N GLU A 51 -11.56 -13.28 -10.28
CA GLU A 51 -10.63 -12.52 -11.12
C GLU A 51 -11.09 -11.07 -11.36
N GLU A 52 -12.38 -10.87 -11.64
CA GLU A 52 -12.96 -9.53 -11.81
C GLU A 52 -12.82 -8.67 -10.54
N THR A 53 -13.03 -9.27 -9.38
CA THR A 53 -12.90 -8.59 -8.09
C THR A 53 -11.43 -8.27 -7.83
N GLN A 54 -10.53 -9.22 -8.06
CA GLN A 54 -9.08 -9.01 -7.97
C GLN A 54 -8.63 -7.84 -8.84
N ALA A 55 -8.97 -7.84 -10.13
CA ALA A 55 -8.56 -6.82 -11.08
C ALA A 55 -9.07 -5.42 -10.67
N ARG A 56 -10.33 -5.32 -10.22
CA ARG A 56 -10.92 -4.06 -9.75
C ARG A 56 -10.16 -3.48 -8.57
N TRP A 57 -9.85 -4.31 -7.56
CA TRP A 57 -9.16 -3.83 -6.35
C TRP A 57 -7.68 -3.54 -6.59
N GLN A 58 -7.02 -4.35 -7.42
CA GLN A 58 -5.63 -4.11 -7.82
C GLN A 58 -5.49 -2.78 -8.57
N LYS A 59 -6.44 -2.45 -9.45
CA LYS A 59 -6.49 -1.13 -10.10
C LYS A 59 -6.58 -0.01 -9.07
N GLY A 60 -7.42 -0.15 -8.05
CA GLY A 60 -7.54 0.81 -6.95
C GLY A 60 -6.26 0.93 -6.11
N ALA A 61 -5.65 -0.21 -5.76
CA ALA A 61 -4.39 -0.26 -5.02
C ALA A 61 -3.25 0.45 -5.79
N ARG A 62 -3.10 0.18 -7.08
CA ARG A 62 -2.12 0.87 -7.94
C ARG A 62 -2.35 2.37 -7.97
N ALA A 63 -3.58 2.82 -8.17
CA ALA A 63 -3.91 4.24 -8.17
C ALA A 63 -3.53 4.93 -6.84
N ALA A 64 -3.81 4.27 -5.72
CA ALA A 64 -3.44 4.76 -4.39
C ALA A 64 -1.91 4.81 -4.20
N MET A 65 -1.17 3.78 -4.63
CA MET A 65 0.29 3.75 -4.57
C MET A 65 0.91 4.87 -5.42
N THR A 66 0.40 5.06 -6.64
CA THR A 66 0.85 6.15 -7.53
C THR A 66 0.63 7.51 -6.88
N TYR A 67 -0.57 7.78 -6.37
CA TYR A 67 -0.86 9.06 -5.71
C TYR A 67 0.01 9.30 -4.47
N TRP A 68 0.25 8.26 -3.67
CA TRP A 68 1.15 8.35 -2.53
C TRP A 68 2.59 8.70 -2.95
N PHE A 69 3.07 8.09 -4.04
CA PHE A 69 4.39 8.38 -4.59
C PHE A 69 4.49 9.83 -5.11
N GLU A 70 3.47 10.31 -5.82
CA GLU A 70 3.36 11.71 -6.26
C GLU A 70 3.40 12.68 -5.07
N CYS A 71 2.68 12.38 -3.99
CA CYS A 71 2.68 13.18 -2.77
C CYS A 71 4.08 13.25 -2.13
N ILE A 72 4.80 12.13 -2.08
CA ILE A 72 6.19 12.10 -1.58
C ILE A 72 7.11 12.95 -2.47
N GLN A 73 6.98 12.83 -3.79
CA GLN A 73 7.80 13.61 -4.73
C GLN A 73 7.55 15.12 -4.59
N GLN A 74 6.29 15.54 -4.46
CA GLN A 74 5.95 16.94 -4.25
C GLN A 74 6.55 17.49 -2.94
N MET A 75 6.49 16.72 -1.85
CA MET A 75 7.15 17.11 -0.59
C MET A 75 8.68 17.24 -0.71
N GLN A 76 9.31 16.45 -1.57
CA GLN A 76 10.76 16.52 -1.79
C GLN A 76 11.17 17.73 -2.65
N GLN A 77 10.30 18.19 -3.57
CA GLN A 77 10.54 19.36 -4.42
C GLN A 77 10.24 20.69 -3.71
N ALA A 78 9.38 20.68 -2.70
CA ALA A 78 9.03 21.86 -1.89
C ALA A 78 10.09 22.23 -0.83
N HIS A 79 11.22 21.50 -0.79
CA HIS A 79 12.32 21.64 0.17
C HIS A 79 13.67 21.68 -0.54
#